data_AF-A0A957A5V7-F1
#
_entry.id   AF-A0A957A5V7-F1
#
_cell.length_a   1.000
_cell.length_b   1.000
_cell.length_c   1.000
_cell.angle_alpha   90.00
_cell.angle_beta   90.00
_cell.angle_gamma   90.00
#
_symmetry.space_group_name_H-M   'P 1'
#
loop_
_entity.id
_entity.type
_entity.pdbx_description
1 polymer ?
#
loop_
_entity_poly.entity_id
_entity_poly.type
_entity_poly.pdbx_seq_one_letter_code
_entity_poly.pdbx_strand_id
1 'polypeptide(L)'
;MRRPWSFAAPILALTGALLIAACAQAPATTDFGTPDPVDSSGAPTVVPSGPTLGTIPVWLSEHGILLWSPEVTSTGTYAFEIENVGEQNHDFIIVYARSIEAIPVRSDRALLHDQQVVARSPILQPEQSTTMLANLNQPGTYVVLSSQGRDFGLGMASVVTVGGVAGGRAEPIATPPPDDSETINAYLVDDAIFLHQRTVNAGIVTFNVQNIGPSEHDFVVLQWRGDPTALPVDENGDVLLDALVVMDRLPPIPPGDTQMLEVELEEEFAYVVLSSLPGDYDAGMSAQVVPR
;
A
#
# COMPACT_ATOMS: atom_id res chain seq x y z
N MET A 1 -23.18 -58.76 51.13
CA MET A 1 -24.60 -58.46 50.84
C MET A 1 -24.89 -58.72 49.35
N ARG A 2 -26.16 -58.96 49.03
CA ARG A 2 -26.82 -59.21 47.72
C ARG A 2 -26.09 -58.78 46.43
N ARG A 3 -25.94 -59.75 45.48
CA ARG A 3 -26.11 -59.59 44.00
C ARG A 3 -27.56 -59.12 43.70
N PRO A 4 -28.01 -58.65 42.49
CA PRO A 4 -27.54 -58.98 41.12
C PRO A 4 -27.48 -57.71 40.21
N TRP A 5 -27.65 -57.67 38.87
CA TRP A 5 -28.04 -58.62 37.79
C TRP A 5 -27.36 -58.22 36.45
N SER A 6 -27.45 -59.07 35.43
CA SER A 6 -27.34 -58.72 34.01
C SER A 6 -28.72 -58.73 33.37
N PHE A 7 -28.96 -57.94 32.31
CA PHE A 7 -30.07 -58.16 31.38
C PHE A 7 -29.60 -58.04 29.93
N ALA A 8 -30.22 -58.85 29.07
CA ALA A 8 -29.96 -58.91 27.64
C ALA A 8 -30.86 -57.95 26.84
N ALA A 9 -30.51 -57.73 25.57
CA ALA A 9 -31.24 -56.88 24.63
C ALA A 9 -32.64 -57.42 24.27
N PRO A 10 -33.43 -56.58 23.58
CA PRO A 10 -33.91 -57.03 22.28
C PRO A 10 -33.68 -56.02 21.15
N ILE A 11 -33.55 -56.55 19.94
CA ILE A 11 -33.59 -55.83 18.68
C ILE A 11 -35.03 -55.40 18.40
N LEU A 12 -35.24 -54.15 17.96
CA LEU A 12 -36.42 -53.79 17.19
C LEU A 12 -36.01 -52.90 16.01
N ALA A 13 -36.06 -53.47 14.81
CA ALA A 13 -35.95 -52.70 13.59
C ALA A 13 -37.32 -52.06 13.28
N LEU A 14 -37.33 -50.76 13.00
CA LEU A 14 -38.48 -50.13 12.35
C LEU A 14 -37.99 -49.32 11.15
N THR A 15 -38.23 -49.86 9.96
CA THR A 15 -38.06 -49.17 8.68
C THR A 15 -39.12 -48.08 8.54
N GLY A 16 -38.67 -46.83 8.41
CA GLY A 16 -39.53 -45.67 8.19
C GLY A 16 -38.88 -44.68 7.23
N ALA A 17 -38.97 -44.95 5.93
CA ALA A 17 -38.48 -44.02 4.91
C ALA A 17 -39.42 -42.81 4.82
N LEU A 18 -38.91 -41.63 5.17
CA LEU A 18 -39.58 -40.36 4.88
C LEU A 18 -38.75 -39.61 3.82
N LEU A 19 -39.19 -39.72 2.56
CA LEU A 19 -38.69 -38.83 1.51
C LEU A 19 -39.17 -37.41 1.78
N ILE A 20 -38.27 -36.54 2.24
CA ILE A 20 -38.43 -35.10 2.08
C ILE A 20 -37.68 -34.72 0.81
N ALA A 21 -38.43 -34.43 -0.24
CA ALA A 21 -37.89 -33.89 -1.48
C ALA A 21 -37.46 -32.43 -1.23
N ALA A 22 -36.20 -32.24 -0.82
CA ALA A 22 -35.59 -30.92 -0.86
C ALA A 22 -35.29 -30.57 -2.33
N CYS A 23 -36.00 -29.58 -2.87
CA CYS A 23 -35.62 -28.98 -4.15
C CYS A 23 -34.25 -28.31 -3.97
N ALA A 24 -33.21 -28.94 -4.51
CA ALA A 24 -31.91 -28.32 -4.65
C ALA A 24 -32.01 -27.18 -5.68
N GLN A 25 -32.39 -25.99 -5.22
CA GLN A 25 -32.03 -24.76 -5.91
C GLN A 25 -30.50 -24.68 -5.83
N ALA A 26 -29.86 -24.82 -7.00
CA ALA A 26 -28.43 -24.62 -7.10
C ALA A 26 -28.09 -23.23 -6.51
N PRO A 27 -26.97 -23.10 -5.77
CA PRO A 27 -26.50 -21.77 -5.39
C PRO A 27 -26.37 -20.95 -6.68
N ALA A 28 -26.90 -19.74 -6.67
CA ALA A 28 -26.73 -18.82 -7.77
C ALA A 28 -25.22 -18.68 -7.99
N THR A 29 -24.75 -19.17 -9.14
CA THR A 29 -23.40 -18.87 -9.60
C THR A 29 -23.35 -17.37 -9.79
N THR A 30 -22.76 -16.68 -8.82
CA THR A 30 -22.26 -15.32 -9.03
C THR A 30 -21.25 -15.46 -10.15
N ASP A 31 -21.71 -15.06 -11.34
CA ASP A 31 -20.91 -14.91 -12.53
C ASP A 31 -19.88 -13.82 -12.21
N PHE A 32 -18.75 -14.25 -11.63
CA PHE A 32 -17.51 -13.51 -11.67
C PHE A 32 -17.14 -13.44 -13.15
N GLY A 33 -17.73 -12.45 -13.82
CA GLY A 33 -17.58 -12.26 -15.24
C GLY A 33 -16.12 -12.39 -15.60
N THR A 34 -15.84 -13.16 -16.66
CA THR A 34 -14.50 -13.34 -17.22
C THR A 34 -13.71 -12.06 -17.06
N PRO A 35 -12.51 -12.08 -16.41
CA PRO A 35 -11.74 -10.87 -16.25
C PRO A 35 -11.61 -10.23 -17.62
N ASP A 36 -12.09 -8.98 -17.75
CA ASP A 36 -11.94 -8.21 -18.98
C ASP A 36 -10.47 -8.35 -19.39
N PRO A 37 -10.18 -8.76 -20.64
CA PRO A 37 -8.81 -8.98 -21.06
C PRO A 37 -8.05 -7.68 -20.82
N VAL A 38 -7.13 -7.71 -19.85
CA VAL A 38 -6.27 -6.57 -19.53
C VAL A 38 -5.64 -6.16 -20.85
N ASP A 39 -5.97 -4.96 -21.32
CA ASP A 39 -5.67 -4.59 -22.69
C ASP A 39 -4.16 -4.47 -22.85
N SER A 40 -3.57 -5.56 -23.36
CA SER A 40 -2.17 -5.67 -23.70
C SER A 40 -1.91 -5.13 -25.10
N SER A 41 -2.78 -4.27 -25.63
CA SER A 41 -2.46 -3.38 -26.75
C SER A 41 -1.40 -2.37 -26.30
N GLY A 42 -0.18 -2.88 -26.15
CA GLY A 42 0.99 -2.07 -25.83
C GLY A 42 1.16 -1.01 -26.91
N ALA A 43 0.76 0.22 -26.58
CA ALA A 43 1.22 1.40 -27.28
C ALA A 43 2.75 1.27 -27.38
N PRO A 44 3.33 1.33 -28.59
CA PRO A 44 4.74 1.05 -28.75
C PRO A 44 5.53 2.01 -27.86
N THR A 45 6.37 1.46 -26.99
CA THR A 45 7.25 2.24 -26.11
C THR A 45 8.26 2.99 -26.95
N VAL A 46 7.86 4.15 -27.47
CA VAL A 46 8.75 5.08 -28.16
C VAL A 46 9.70 5.62 -27.10
N VAL A 47 10.86 4.98 -26.98
CA VAL A 47 11.94 5.43 -26.09
C VAL A 47 12.21 6.91 -26.39
N PRO A 48 12.02 7.82 -25.41
CA PRO A 48 12.15 9.25 -25.67
C PRO A 48 13.54 9.61 -26.21
N SER A 49 13.59 10.20 -27.40
CA SER A 49 14.84 10.68 -27.99
C SER A 49 15.21 12.05 -27.43
N GLY A 50 16.11 12.09 -26.44
CA GLY A 50 16.62 13.31 -25.84
C GLY A 50 17.50 13.03 -24.63
N PRO A 51 18.20 14.05 -24.07
CA PRO A 51 18.85 13.91 -22.78
C PRO A 51 17.80 13.76 -21.67
N THR A 52 18.06 12.87 -20.71
CA THR A 52 17.30 12.81 -19.46
C THR A 52 17.60 14.06 -18.63
N LEU A 53 16.57 14.80 -18.22
CA LEU A 53 16.68 16.04 -17.46
C LEU A 53 16.88 15.82 -15.95
N GLY A 54 16.45 14.66 -15.45
CA GLY A 54 16.61 14.25 -14.07
C GLY A 54 16.04 12.86 -13.82
N THR A 55 16.32 12.33 -12.63
CA THR A 55 15.75 11.09 -12.10
C THR A 55 14.77 11.42 -10.99
N ILE A 56 13.64 10.73 -10.96
CA ILE A 56 12.62 10.79 -9.91
C ILE A 56 12.52 9.37 -9.31
N PRO A 57 13.06 9.14 -8.10
CA PRO A 57 12.77 7.94 -7.33
C PRO A 57 11.27 7.81 -7.03
N VAL A 58 10.75 6.58 -7.13
CA VAL A 58 9.35 6.23 -6.91
C VAL A 58 9.26 4.96 -6.09
N TRP A 59 8.51 4.99 -5.00
CA TRP A 59 8.14 3.80 -4.24
C TRP A 59 6.65 3.49 -4.38
N LEU A 60 6.33 2.21 -4.58
CA LEU A 60 4.97 1.68 -4.65
C LEU A 60 4.68 0.82 -3.41
N SER A 61 3.51 1.00 -2.81
CA SER A 61 2.93 0.12 -1.79
C SER A 61 1.44 -0.07 -2.07
N GLU A 62 0.79 -1.01 -1.38
CA GLU A 62 -0.61 -1.43 -1.56
C GLU A 62 -1.62 -0.27 -1.63
N HIS A 63 -1.33 0.83 -0.95
CA HIS A 63 -2.23 1.95 -0.71
C HIS A 63 -1.67 3.29 -1.22
N GLY A 64 -0.46 3.34 -1.78
CA GLY A 64 0.14 4.62 -2.15
C GLY A 64 1.25 4.59 -3.19
N ILE A 65 1.58 5.79 -3.69
CA ILE A 65 2.74 6.04 -4.56
C ILE A 65 3.53 7.23 -4.02
N LEU A 66 4.73 6.98 -3.51
CA LEU A 66 5.64 8.03 -3.07
C LEU A 66 6.57 8.43 -4.22
N LEU A 67 6.30 9.61 -4.80
CA LEU A 67 7.18 10.35 -5.69
C LEU A 67 8.16 11.21 -4.88
N TRP A 68 9.47 11.04 -5.08
CA TRP A 68 10.48 11.81 -4.35
C TRP A 68 10.48 13.29 -4.70
N SER A 69 10.54 13.60 -6.00
CA SER A 69 10.40 14.97 -6.52
C SER A 69 9.14 15.06 -7.38
N PRO A 70 7.98 15.35 -6.77
CA PRO A 70 6.67 15.40 -7.43
C PRO A 70 6.50 16.66 -8.30
N GLU A 71 7.48 17.55 -8.33
CA GLU A 71 7.43 18.80 -9.10
C GLU A 71 8.70 18.97 -9.92
N VAL A 72 8.53 19.18 -11.23
CA VAL A 72 9.65 19.43 -12.14
C VAL A 72 9.46 20.74 -12.90
N THR A 73 10.50 21.56 -12.92
CA THR A 73 10.43 22.94 -13.42
C THR A 73 10.41 23.04 -14.95
N SER A 74 10.70 21.95 -15.67
CA SER A 74 10.90 21.93 -17.11
C SER A 74 10.19 20.74 -17.77
N THR A 75 9.69 20.94 -18.99
CA THR A 75 9.20 19.85 -19.84
C THR A 75 10.35 19.06 -20.45
N GLY A 76 10.25 17.73 -20.50
CA GLY A 76 11.20 16.87 -21.20
C GLY A 76 11.23 15.43 -20.69
N THR A 77 12.30 14.71 -21.03
CA THR A 77 12.47 13.31 -20.61
C THR A 77 12.97 13.23 -19.17
N TYR A 78 12.26 12.50 -18.33
CA TYR A 78 12.67 12.13 -16.97
C TYR A 78 12.81 10.61 -16.86
N ALA A 79 13.76 10.17 -16.04
CA ALA A 79 13.85 8.79 -15.60
C ALA A 79 13.06 8.63 -14.30
N PHE A 80 12.25 7.58 -14.23
CA PHE A 80 11.55 7.16 -13.02
C PHE A 80 12.21 5.88 -12.56
N GLU A 81 12.89 5.92 -11.41
CA GLU A 81 13.47 4.75 -10.75
C GLU A 81 12.43 4.22 -9.78
N ILE A 82 11.72 3.18 -10.20
CA ILE A 82 10.50 2.69 -9.56
C ILE A 82 10.85 1.40 -8.83
N GLU A 83 10.51 1.33 -7.55
CA GLU A 83 10.68 0.16 -6.71
C GLU A 83 9.36 -0.20 -6.04
N ASN A 84 8.98 -1.47 -6.12
CA ASN A 84 7.85 -2.01 -5.40
C ASN A 84 8.30 -2.44 -3.99
N VAL A 85 7.97 -1.62 -2.99
CA VAL A 85 8.25 -1.88 -1.56
C VAL A 85 7.04 -2.49 -0.85
N GLY A 86 5.99 -2.83 -1.59
CA GLY A 86 4.82 -3.60 -1.13
C GLY A 86 5.01 -5.11 -1.25
N GLU A 87 4.00 -5.82 -0.79
CA GLU A 87 3.80 -7.28 -0.78
C GLU A 87 2.89 -7.75 -1.95
N GLN A 88 2.22 -6.83 -2.65
CA GLN A 88 1.40 -7.08 -3.83
C GLN A 88 2.10 -6.69 -5.16
N ASN A 89 1.50 -7.08 -6.30
CA ASN A 89 2.05 -6.82 -7.64
C ASN A 89 1.51 -5.51 -8.22
N HIS A 90 2.35 -4.48 -8.34
CA HIS A 90 1.95 -3.17 -8.84
C HIS A 90 2.55 -2.84 -10.21
N ASP A 91 1.88 -1.97 -10.97
CA ASP A 91 2.44 -1.30 -12.15
C ASP A 91 2.48 0.21 -11.91
N PHE A 92 3.25 0.93 -12.71
CA PHE A 92 3.37 2.38 -12.63
C PHE A 92 3.08 2.99 -14.00
N ILE A 93 2.02 3.79 -14.06
CA ILE A 93 1.50 4.41 -15.27
C ILE A 93 1.47 5.92 -15.07
N ILE A 94 1.94 6.66 -16.07
CA ILE A 94 1.84 8.12 -16.11
C ILE A 94 0.76 8.50 -17.13
N VAL A 95 -0.20 9.30 -16.70
CA VAL A 95 -1.31 9.83 -17.51
C VAL A 95 -1.28 11.35 -17.47
N TYR A 96 -1.32 12.02 -18.62
CA TYR A 96 -1.53 13.47 -18.64
C TYR A 96 -3.02 13.78 -18.41
N ALA A 97 -3.33 14.32 -17.22
CA ALA A 97 -4.69 14.55 -16.74
C ALA A 97 -4.72 15.75 -15.78
N ARG A 98 -5.89 16.36 -15.59
CA ARG A 98 -6.00 17.62 -14.81
C ARG A 98 -5.84 17.42 -13.30
N SER A 99 -6.20 16.25 -12.80
CA SER A 99 -6.12 15.82 -11.40
C SER A 99 -6.44 14.32 -11.32
N ILE A 100 -6.30 13.71 -10.14
CA ILE A 100 -6.60 12.28 -9.93
C ILE A 100 -8.09 12.00 -10.20
N GLU A 101 -8.99 12.89 -9.77
CA GLU A 101 -10.45 12.77 -9.96
C GLU A 101 -10.89 12.92 -11.42
N ALA A 102 -9.99 13.39 -12.31
CA ALA A 102 -10.24 13.45 -13.75
C ALA A 102 -10.04 12.08 -14.44
N ILE A 103 -9.43 11.10 -13.77
CA ILE A 103 -9.30 9.72 -14.28
C ILE A 103 -10.65 9.01 -14.17
N PRO A 104 -11.26 8.54 -15.27
CA PRO A 104 -12.54 7.84 -15.20
C PRO A 104 -12.38 6.49 -14.49
N VAL A 105 -13.33 6.15 -13.62
CA VAL A 105 -13.32 4.88 -12.88
C VAL A 105 -14.54 4.02 -13.14
N ARG A 106 -14.37 2.70 -13.00
CA ARG A 106 -15.46 1.73 -12.91
C ARG A 106 -15.10 0.65 -11.90
N SER A 107 -15.92 0.50 -10.87
CA SER A 107 -15.66 -0.46 -9.78
C SER A 107 -14.25 -0.31 -9.20
N ASP A 108 -13.88 0.94 -8.91
CA ASP A 108 -12.61 1.37 -8.29
C ASP A 108 -11.36 1.12 -9.15
N ARG A 109 -11.54 0.79 -10.44
CA ARG A 109 -10.47 0.64 -11.43
C ARG A 109 -10.38 1.85 -12.35
N ALA A 110 -9.17 2.34 -12.59
CA ALA A 110 -8.90 3.36 -13.60
C ALA A 110 -9.19 2.85 -15.02
N LEU A 111 -9.96 3.62 -15.80
CA LEU A 111 -10.25 3.34 -17.21
C LEU A 111 -9.33 4.16 -18.11
N LEU A 112 -8.34 3.50 -18.69
CA LEU A 112 -7.22 4.16 -19.38
C LEU A 112 -7.36 4.24 -20.91
N HIS A 113 -8.39 3.63 -21.51
CA HIS A 113 -8.51 3.48 -22.97
C HIS A 113 -8.61 4.82 -23.73
N ASP A 114 -9.26 5.83 -23.14
CA ASP A 114 -9.41 7.18 -23.71
C ASP A 114 -8.46 8.20 -23.07
N GLN A 115 -7.53 7.75 -22.22
CA GLN A 115 -6.61 8.63 -21.48
C GLN A 115 -5.30 8.83 -22.23
N GLN A 116 -4.68 10.00 -22.06
CA GLN A 116 -3.35 10.27 -22.59
C GLN A 116 -2.29 9.58 -21.72
N VAL A 117 -2.16 8.26 -21.87
CA VAL A 117 -1.07 7.48 -21.26
C VAL A 117 0.25 7.91 -21.88
N VAL A 118 1.17 8.39 -21.04
CA VAL A 118 2.48 8.93 -21.41
C VAL A 118 3.55 7.83 -21.33
N ALA A 119 3.48 6.99 -20.31
CA ALA A 119 4.38 5.86 -20.09
C ALA A 119 3.71 4.82 -19.18
N ARG A 120 4.19 3.57 -19.23
CA ARG A 120 3.78 2.44 -18.38
C ARG A 120 4.98 1.52 -18.14
N SER A 121 5.19 1.12 -16.89
CA SER A 121 6.18 0.12 -16.50
C SER A 121 5.68 -1.32 -16.79
N PRO A 122 6.55 -2.34 -16.76
CA PRO A 122 6.11 -3.70 -16.47
C PRO A 122 5.39 -3.77 -15.10
N ILE A 123 4.61 -4.83 -14.90
CA ILE A 123 4.16 -5.20 -13.55
C ILE A 123 5.39 -5.64 -12.74
N LEU A 124 5.58 -5.03 -11.57
CA LEU A 124 6.63 -5.31 -10.61
C LEU A 124 6.10 -6.21 -9.51
N GLN A 125 6.79 -7.31 -9.25
CA GLN A 125 6.57 -8.12 -8.05
C GLN A 125 7.14 -7.41 -6.81
N PRO A 126 6.81 -7.84 -5.58
CA PRO A 126 7.48 -7.38 -4.37
C PRO A 126 9.00 -7.37 -4.51
N GLU A 127 9.65 -6.35 -3.94
CA GLU A 127 11.10 -6.11 -3.98
C GLU A 127 11.69 -5.91 -5.41
N GLN A 128 10.87 -5.81 -6.46
CA GLN A 128 11.36 -5.53 -7.81
C GLN A 128 11.46 -4.04 -8.10
N SER A 129 12.58 -3.65 -8.69
CA SER A 129 12.81 -2.30 -9.22
C SER A 129 12.92 -2.29 -10.74
N THR A 130 12.58 -1.16 -11.36
CA THR A 130 12.79 -0.89 -12.79
C THR A 130 13.08 0.59 -13.04
N THR A 131 13.64 0.91 -14.21
CA THR A 131 13.79 2.30 -14.67
C THR A 131 12.93 2.53 -15.89
N MET A 132 12.04 3.51 -15.83
CA MET A 132 11.17 3.91 -16.94
C MET A 132 11.51 5.33 -17.40
N LEU A 133 11.66 5.55 -18.70
CA LEU A 133 11.77 6.90 -19.27
C LEU A 133 10.39 7.40 -19.70
N ALA A 134 10.02 8.61 -19.30
CA ALA A 134 8.80 9.27 -19.75
C ALA A 134 9.08 10.70 -20.23
N ASN A 135 8.44 11.11 -21.32
CA ASN A 135 8.57 12.46 -21.88
C ASN A 135 7.40 13.34 -21.42
N LEU A 136 7.65 14.15 -20.39
CA LEU A 136 6.73 15.13 -19.84
C LEU A 136 6.73 16.38 -20.73
N ASN A 137 6.18 16.24 -21.94
CA ASN A 137 6.34 17.20 -23.03
C ASN A 137 5.42 18.43 -22.98
N GLN A 138 4.56 18.55 -21.96
CA GLN A 138 3.61 19.64 -21.76
C GLN A 138 3.66 20.12 -20.30
N PRO A 139 3.56 21.44 -20.04
CA PRO A 139 3.31 21.91 -18.68
C PRO A 139 1.93 21.45 -18.19
N GLY A 140 1.79 21.25 -16.88
CA GLY A 140 0.55 20.82 -16.23
C GLY A 140 0.75 19.58 -15.34
N THR A 141 -0.36 18.93 -15.03
CA THR A 141 -0.42 17.79 -14.12
C THR A 141 -0.33 16.47 -14.88
N TYR A 142 0.41 15.54 -14.32
CA TYR A 142 0.49 14.15 -14.75
C TYR A 142 0.09 13.29 -13.55
N VAL A 143 -1.02 12.57 -13.67
CA VAL A 143 -1.41 11.58 -12.65
C VAL A 143 -0.52 10.37 -12.85
N VAL A 144 0.10 9.92 -11.76
CA VAL A 144 0.75 8.61 -11.70
C VAL A 144 -0.15 7.65 -10.94
N LEU A 145 -0.24 6.39 -11.37
CA LEU A 145 -1.13 5.39 -10.76
C LEU A 145 -0.66 3.96 -10.99
N SER A 146 -1.20 3.02 -10.21
CA SER A 146 -1.31 1.62 -10.63
C SER A 146 -2.70 1.31 -11.19
N SER A 147 -2.74 0.49 -12.25
CA SER A 147 -3.97 -0.06 -12.86
C SER A 147 -4.25 -1.51 -12.49
N GLN A 148 -3.43 -2.09 -11.63
CA GLN A 148 -3.61 -3.42 -11.08
C GLN A 148 -4.86 -3.48 -10.19
N GLY A 149 -5.39 -4.69 -9.97
CA GLY A 149 -6.37 -4.98 -8.91
C GLY A 149 -7.55 -4.00 -8.79
N ARG A 150 -7.57 -3.26 -7.68
CA ARG A 150 -8.44 -2.09 -7.41
C ARG A 150 -7.58 -0.90 -6.98
N ASP A 151 -6.28 -0.98 -7.23
CA ASP A 151 -5.20 -0.24 -6.60
C ASP A 151 -5.42 1.27 -6.69
N PHE A 152 -5.80 1.77 -7.87
CA PHE A 152 -6.17 3.17 -8.07
C PHE A 152 -7.22 3.69 -7.08
N GLY A 153 -8.29 2.92 -6.84
CA GLY A 153 -9.35 3.28 -5.91
C GLY A 153 -9.10 2.85 -4.46
N LEU A 154 -7.90 2.34 -4.17
CA LEU A 154 -7.37 2.08 -2.83
C LEU A 154 -6.27 3.07 -2.43
N GLY A 155 -6.10 4.18 -3.17
CA GLY A 155 -5.11 5.23 -2.86
C GLY A 155 -3.84 5.19 -3.72
N MET A 156 -3.64 4.18 -4.58
CA MET A 156 -2.45 4.10 -5.46
C MET A 156 -2.49 5.06 -6.65
N ALA A 157 -2.57 6.35 -6.36
CA ALA A 157 -2.42 7.45 -7.30
C ALA A 157 -1.66 8.62 -6.65
N SER A 158 -0.90 9.35 -7.44
CA SER A 158 -0.23 10.58 -7.02
C SER A 158 -0.11 11.54 -8.22
N VAL A 159 0.54 12.69 -8.04
CA VAL A 159 0.69 13.70 -9.11
C VAL A 159 2.14 14.14 -9.28
N VAL A 160 2.57 14.23 -10.54
CA VAL A 160 3.75 15.01 -10.96
C VAL A 160 3.27 16.30 -11.62
N THR A 161 3.75 17.46 -11.14
CA THR A 161 3.46 18.77 -11.75
C THR A 161 4.65 19.27 -12.55
N VAL A 162 4.40 19.73 -13.78
CA VAL A 162 5.42 20.11 -14.76
C VAL A 162 5.29 21.59 -15.12
N GLY A 163 6.39 22.34 -15.00
CA GLY A 163 6.45 23.76 -15.35
C GLY A 163 5.74 24.70 -14.38
N GLY A 164 5.36 24.22 -13.19
CA GLY A 164 4.88 25.03 -12.07
C GLY A 164 6.03 25.71 -11.32
N VAL A 165 5.67 26.68 -10.48
CA VAL A 165 6.52 27.08 -9.34
C VAL A 165 6.35 26.00 -8.28
N ALA A 166 7.46 25.53 -7.67
CA ALA A 166 7.39 24.44 -6.69
C ALA A 166 6.45 24.81 -5.52
N GLY A 167 5.36 24.05 -5.40
CA GLY A 167 4.21 24.22 -4.53
C GLY A 167 4.43 23.74 -3.11
N GLY A 168 5.59 24.02 -2.51
CA GLY A 168 5.81 24.00 -1.07
C GLY A 168 5.69 22.65 -0.34
N ARG A 169 5.44 21.53 -1.04
CA ARG A 169 5.52 20.19 -0.45
C ARG A 169 6.95 19.94 0.04
N ALA A 170 7.10 19.37 1.23
CA ALA A 170 8.41 18.98 1.72
C ALA A 170 8.98 17.87 0.84
N GLU A 171 10.17 18.10 0.28
CA GLU A 171 10.95 17.01 -0.34
C GLU A 171 11.30 15.99 0.75
N PRO A 172 11.32 14.69 0.42
CA PRO A 172 11.71 13.67 1.39
C PRO A 172 13.16 13.88 1.87
N ILE A 173 13.39 13.66 3.16
CA ILE A 173 14.73 13.68 3.75
C ILE A 173 15.53 12.53 3.16
N ALA A 174 16.72 12.83 2.62
CA ALA A 174 17.65 11.85 2.08
C ALA A 174 17.90 10.70 3.07
N THR A 175 17.96 9.48 2.57
CA THR A 175 18.33 8.30 3.36
C THR A 175 19.68 8.55 4.05
N PRO A 176 19.79 8.38 5.38
CA PRO A 176 21.06 8.52 6.06
C PRO A 176 22.09 7.54 5.48
N PRO A 177 23.38 7.91 5.42
CA PRO A 177 24.42 6.96 5.06
C PRO A 177 24.44 5.82 6.08
N PRO A 178 24.83 4.58 5.70
CA PRO A 178 24.96 3.49 6.65
C PRO A 178 25.98 3.85 7.74
N ASP A 179 25.53 3.90 8.99
CA ASP A 179 26.38 4.04 10.18
C ASP A 179 26.03 2.96 11.23
N ASP A 180 26.70 3.00 12.38
CA ASP A 180 26.56 1.99 13.42
C ASP A 180 25.26 2.13 14.25
N SER A 181 24.39 3.09 13.92
CA SER A 181 23.06 3.28 14.52
C SER A 181 21.95 3.06 13.49
N GLU A 182 21.02 2.14 13.79
CA GLU A 182 19.98 1.75 12.83
C GLU A 182 18.91 2.83 12.72
N THR A 183 19.08 3.75 11.78
CA THR A 183 18.06 4.78 11.49
C THR A 183 17.13 4.31 10.36
N ILE A 184 15.82 4.29 10.59
CA ILE A 184 14.79 4.09 9.55
C ILE A 184 14.15 5.44 9.21
N ASN A 185 14.46 6.03 8.06
CA ASN A 185 13.57 7.05 7.49
C ASN A 185 12.19 6.44 7.19
N ALA A 186 11.16 7.04 7.77
CA ALA A 186 9.76 6.75 7.54
C ALA A 186 9.06 7.98 6.95
N TYR A 187 8.31 7.80 5.88
CA TYR A 187 7.61 8.88 5.19
C TYR A 187 6.11 8.65 5.25
N LEU A 188 5.39 9.61 5.83
CA LEU A 188 3.93 9.60 5.92
C LEU A 188 3.38 10.36 4.71
N VAL A 189 2.46 9.73 3.97
CA VAL A 189 1.59 10.36 2.97
C VAL A 189 0.16 9.92 3.25
N ASP A 190 -0.84 10.65 2.75
CA ASP A 190 -2.22 10.17 2.75
C ASP A 190 -2.27 8.70 2.27
N ASP A 191 -3.03 7.88 2.98
CA ASP A 191 -3.27 6.45 2.75
C ASP A 191 -2.06 5.49 2.90
N ALA A 192 -0.80 5.94 3.08
CA ALA A 192 0.35 5.03 3.18
C ALA A 192 1.56 5.50 4.01
N ILE A 193 2.22 4.55 4.68
CA ILE A 193 3.54 4.74 5.30
C ILE A 193 4.62 4.05 4.46
N PHE A 194 5.63 4.81 4.05
CA PHE A 194 6.80 4.29 3.34
C PHE A 194 8.01 4.20 4.27
N LEU A 195 8.61 3.02 4.35
CA LEU A 195 9.87 2.80 5.05
C LEU A 195 10.96 2.53 4.01
N HIS A 196 12.09 3.25 4.09
CA HIS A 196 13.18 3.02 3.14
C HIS A 196 13.86 1.64 3.32
N GLN A 197 13.68 1.03 4.49
CA GLN A 197 14.00 -0.37 4.76
C GLN A 197 12.99 -0.94 5.77
N ARG A 198 12.51 -2.17 5.51
CA ARG A 198 11.61 -2.91 6.43
C ARG A 198 12.35 -3.91 7.33
N THR A 199 13.56 -4.32 6.93
CA THR A 199 14.37 -5.31 7.65
C THR A 199 15.57 -4.62 8.30
N VAL A 200 15.70 -4.72 9.62
CA VAL A 200 16.71 -4.02 10.43
C VAL A 200 17.46 -4.96 11.36
N ASN A 201 18.62 -4.58 11.91
CA ASN A 201 19.22 -5.35 13.00
C ASN A 201 18.43 -5.13 14.31
N ALA A 202 18.37 -6.14 15.17
CA ALA A 202 17.79 -6.00 16.51
C ALA A 202 18.62 -5.06 17.42
N GLY A 203 17.95 -4.34 18.32
CA GLY A 203 18.52 -3.34 19.22
C GLY A 203 17.78 -2.01 19.18
N ILE A 204 18.48 -0.91 19.47
CA ILE A 204 17.93 0.45 19.39
C ILE A 204 17.84 0.88 17.93
N VAL A 205 16.62 1.18 17.48
CA VAL A 205 16.30 1.64 16.13
C VAL A 205 15.69 3.04 16.22
N THR A 206 16.23 3.98 15.44
CA THR A 206 15.76 5.37 15.38
C THR A 206 14.89 5.56 14.16
N PHE A 207 13.58 5.72 14.33
CA PHE A 207 12.69 6.15 13.26
C PHE A 207 12.83 7.66 13.05
N ASN A 208 13.30 8.07 11.86
CA ASN A 208 13.28 9.46 11.42
C ASN A 208 12.03 9.68 10.58
N VAL A 209 10.96 10.14 11.21
CA VAL A 209 9.61 10.19 10.66
C VAL A 209 9.33 11.57 10.09
N GLN A 210 9.08 11.64 8.78
CA GLN A 210 8.71 12.87 8.09
C GLN A 210 7.30 12.75 7.54
N ASN A 211 6.45 13.73 7.84
CA ASN A 211 5.19 13.87 7.14
C ASN A 211 5.41 14.66 5.85
N ILE A 212 5.20 14.00 4.71
CA ILE A 212 5.25 14.58 3.36
C ILE A 212 3.88 14.51 2.67
N GLY A 213 2.83 14.10 3.38
CA GLY A 213 1.43 14.21 2.96
C GLY A 213 0.88 15.63 3.15
N PRO A 214 -0.28 15.94 2.56
CA PRO A 214 -1.01 17.17 2.83
C PRO A 214 -1.83 17.11 4.14
N SER A 215 -2.08 15.92 4.70
CA SER A 215 -2.81 15.71 5.96
C SER A 215 -1.87 15.59 7.16
N GLU A 216 -2.38 15.79 8.37
CA GLU A 216 -1.66 15.48 9.62
C GLU A 216 -1.78 13.97 9.92
N HIS A 217 -0.71 13.34 10.37
CA HIS A 217 -0.65 11.91 10.70
C HIS A 217 0.14 11.70 11.99
N ASP A 218 -0.17 10.69 12.80
CA ASP A 218 0.71 10.28 13.91
C ASP A 218 1.59 9.08 13.51
N PHE A 219 2.42 8.58 14.44
CA PHE A 219 3.27 7.43 14.19
C PHE A 219 3.40 6.57 15.45
N VAL A 220 2.79 5.39 15.43
CA VAL A 220 2.79 4.42 16.52
C VAL A 220 3.63 3.21 16.11
N VAL A 221 4.55 2.78 16.96
CA VAL A 221 5.30 1.53 16.80
C VAL A 221 4.74 0.51 17.78
N LEU A 222 4.28 -0.64 17.29
CA LEU A 222 3.71 -1.70 18.12
C LEU A 222 4.20 -3.09 17.74
N GLN A 223 4.20 -4.00 18.70
CA GLN A 223 4.61 -5.39 18.52
C GLN A 223 3.46 -6.18 17.88
N TRP A 224 3.66 -6.68 16.66
CA TRP A 224 2.66 -7.47 15.93
C TRP A 224 3.31 -8.42 14.92
N ARG A 225 2.97 -9.72 15.02
CA ARG A 225 3.49 -10.79 14.14
C ARG A 225 2.49 -11.24 13.07
N GLY A 226 1.32 -10.62 13.02
CA GLY A 226 0.34 -10.87 11.97
C GLY A 226 0.58 -9.98 10.76
N ASP A 227 -0.37 -10.08 9.82
CA ASP A 227 -0.51 -9.15 8.71
C ASP A 227 -0.72 -7.71 9.25
N PRO A 228 -0.02 -6.67 8.74
CA PRO A 228 -0.22 -5.28 9.15
C PRO A 228 -1.66 -4.80 9.04
N THR A 229 -2.46 -5.32 8.10
CA THR A 229 -3.86 -4.93 7.88
C THR A 229 -4.87 -5.72 8.74
N ALA A 230 -4.39 -6.52 9.70
CA ALA A 230 -5.22 -7.41 10.52
C ALA A 230 -5.23 -7.06 12.03
N LEU A 231 -4.92 -5.81 12.40
CA LEU A 231 -4.95 -5.36 13.79
C LEU A 231 -6.39 -5.34 14.34
N PRO A 232 -6.57 -5.47 15.67
CA PRO A 232 -7.87 -5.29 16.30
C PRO A 232 -8.34 -3.84 16.16
N VAL A 233 -9.51 -3.65 15.53
CA VAL A 233 -10.18 -2.34 15.35
C VAL A 233 -11.53 -2.30 16.06
N ASP A 234 -12.04 -1.09 16.28
CA ASP A 234 -13.36 -0.83 16.84
C ASP A 234 -14.49 -0.88 15.78
N GLU A 235 -15.68 -0.34 16.10
CA GLU A 235 -16.81 -0.29 15.14
C GLU A 235 -16.68 0.78 14.05
N ASN A 236 -15.71 1.69 14.16
CA ASN A 236 -15.41 2.76 13.22
C ASN A 236 -14.22 2.44 12.31
N GLY A 237 -13.43 1.40 12.63
CA GLY A 237 -12.18 1.05 11.95
C GLY A 237 -10.92 1.53 12.68
N ASP A 238 -11.07 2.16 13.85
CA ASP A 238 -9.94 2.73 14.60
C ASP A 238 -9.22 1.65 15.41
N VAL A 239 -7.87 1.67 15.41
CA VAL A 239 -7.05 0.65 16.07
C VAL A 239 -7.22 0.68 17.58
N LEU A 240 -7.55 -0.47 18.18
CA LEU A 240 -7.67 -0.66 19.62
C LEU A 240 -6.29 -0.76 20.29
N LEU A 241 -5.54 0.35 20.33
CA LEU A 241 -4.18 0.40 20.89
C LEU A 241 -4.07 -0.14 22.33
N ASP A 242 -5.10 0.07 23.17
CA ASP A 242 -5.15 -0.45 24.55
C ASP A 242 -5.20 -1.99 24.63
N ALA A 243 -5.48 -2.68 23.51
CA ALA A 243 -5.44 -4.15 23.39
C ALA A 243 -4.11 -4.69 22.82
N LEU A 244 -3.16 -3.80 22.49
CA LEU A 244 -1.90 -4.11 21.83
C LEU A 244 -0.69 -3.74 22.71
N VAL A 245 0.47 -4.30 22.38
CA VAL A 245 1.75 -3.91 22.99
C VAL A 245 2.34 -2.79 22.14
N VAL A 246 1.98 -1.56 22.48
CA VAL A 246 2.61 -0.35 21.92
C VAL A 246 4.00 -0.18 22.53
N MET A 247 5.01 -0.02 21.68
CA MET A 247 6.40 0.17 22.08
C MET A 247 6.65 1.64 22.43
N ASP A 248 6.37 2.53 21.47
CA ASP A 248 6.31 3.98 21.68
C ASP A 248 5.51 4.65 20.54
N ARG A 249 5.27 5.96 20.63
CA ARG A 249 4.60 6.74 19.58
C ARG A 249 5.01 8.21 19.56
N LEU A 250 4.92 8.81 18.38
CA LEU A 250 4.94 10.25 18.18
C LEU A 250 3.51 10.83 18.29
N PRO A 251 3.36 12.09 18.72
CA PRO A 251 2.11 12.82 18.55
C PRO A 251 1.83 13.10 17.06
N PRO A 252 0.64 13.62 16.71
CA PRO A 252 0.36 14.07 15.35
C PRO A 252 1.45 15.01 14.80
N ILE A 253 1.89 14.73 13.58
CA ILE A 253 2.99 15.37 12.85
C ILE A 253 2.37 16.20 11.73
N PRO A 254 2.47 17.54 11.76
CA PRO A 254 1.92 18.39 10.71
C PRO A 254 2.55 18.16 9.33
N PRO A 255 1.84 18.50 8.23
CA PRO A 255 2.38 18.46 6.87
C PRO A 255 3.73 19.19 6.74
N GLY A 256 4.76 18.47 6.30
CA GLY A 256 6.12 18.97 6.10
C GLY A 256 7.04 18.90 7.32
N ASP A 257 6.52 18.58 8.51
CA ASP A 257 7.33 18.46 9.73
C ASP A 257 8.05 17.10 9.81
N THR A 258 9.05 17.03 10.70
CA THR A 258 9.86 15.82 10.96
C THR A 258 10.06 15.64 12.46
N GLN A 259 9.95 14.41 12.92
CA GLN A 259 10.20 14.02 14.31
C GLN A 259 11.00 12.70 14.35
N MET A 260 11.69 12.44 15.47
CA MET A 260 12.47 11.21 15.65
C MET A 260 11.93 10.41 16.85
N LEU A 261 11.88 9.08 16.71
CA LEU A 261 11.43 8.15 17.73
C LEU A 261 12.44 7.00 17.87
N GLU A 262 13.00 6.79 19.05
CA GLU A 262 13.93 5.68 19.32
C GLU A 262 13.20 4.54 20.02
N VAL A 263 13.29 3.32 19.48
CA VAL A 263 12.61 2.13 20.00
C VAL A 263 13.58 0.96 20.06
N GLU A 264 13.53 0.18 21.16
CA GLU A 264 14.25 -1.10 21.24
C GLU A 264 13.42 -2.20 20.57
N LEU A 265 13.94 -2.78 19.49
CA LEU A 265 13.30 -3.86 18.72
C LEU A 265 14.05 -5.17 18.92
N GLU A 266 13.35 -6.21 19.39
CA GLU A 266 13.90 -7.53 19.66
C GLU A 266 13.72 -8.46 18.43
N GLU A 267 14.76 -9.24 18.10
CA GLU A 267 14.79 -10.24 17.00
C GLU A 267 13.66 -11.29 17.10
N GLU A 268 13.17 -11.55 18.31
CA GLU A 268 12.15 -12.55 18.56
C GLU A 268 10.75 -12.13 18.05
N PHE A 269 10.56 -10.85 17.70
CA PHE A 269 9.27 -10.26 17.33
C PHE A 269 9.28 -9.63 15.94
N ALA A 270 8.08 -9.28 15.47
CA ALA A 270 7.88 -8.38 14.35
C ALA A 270 7.02 -7.22 14.84
N TYR A 271 7.07 -6.11 14.11
CA TYR A 271 6.48 -4.84 14.51
C TYR A 271 5.66 -4.28 13.36
N VAL A 272 4.63 -3.52 13.70
CA VAL A 272 3.90 -2.69 12.75
C VAL A 272 4.09 -1.24 13.18
N VAL A 273 4.38 -0.39 12.20
CA VAL A 273 4.25 1.05 12.33
C VAL A 273 2.95 1.50 11.67
N LEU A 274 2.24 2.44 12.27
CA LEU A 274 0.96 2.92 11.75
C LEU A 274 0.65 4.36 12.16
N SER A 275 -0.29 5.00 11.47
CA SER A 275 -1.01 6.17 12.02
C SER A 275 -2.30 5.69 12.67
N SER A 276 -2.54 6.14 13.91
CA SER A 276 -3.70 5.82 14.75
C SER A 276 -4.76 6.91 14.78
N LEU A 277 -4.62 7.93 13.92
CA LEU A 277 -5.67 8.92 13.72
C LEU A 277 -6.93 8.29 13.11
N PRO A 278 -8.14 8.84 13.37
CA PRO A 278 -9.37 8.21 12.97
C PRO A 278 -9.48 7.97 11.47
N GLY A 279 -9.64 6.71 11.07
CA GLY A 279 -9.69 6.26 9.67
C GLY A 279 -8.35 6.08 8.93
N ASP A 280 -7.22 6.62 9.42
CA ASP A 280 -5.92 6.50 8.75
C ASP A 280 -5.51 5.03 8.54
N TYR A 281 -5.72 4.20 9.55
CA TYR A 281 -5.38 2.78 9.50
C TYR A 281 -6.20 2.00 8.46
N ASP A 282 -7.52 2.24 8.40
CA ASP A 282 -8.42 1.60 7.43
C ASP A 282 -8.12 2.06 5.98
N ALA A 283 -7.61 3.29 5.82
CA ALA A 283 -7.15 3.83 4.54
C ALA A 283 -5.87 3.16 4.02
N GLY A 284 -5.02 2.63 4.92
CA GLY A 284 -3.77 1.93 4.56
C GLY A 284 -2.51 2.41 5.27
N MET A 285 -2.61 3.32 6.25
CA MET A 285 -1.48 3.90 6.97
C MET A 285 -0.80 2.91 7.93
N SER A 286 -0.20 1.84 7.40
CA SER A 286 0.63 0.91 8.16
C SER A 286 1.74 0.27 7.31
N ALA A 287 2.82 -0.17 7.96
CA ALA A 287 3.89 -0.94 7.36
C ALA A 287 4.54 -1.91 8.37
N GLN A 288 5.06 -3.04 7.91
CA GLN A 288 5.78 -3.99 8.77
C GLN A 288 7.26 -3.64 8.91
N VAL A 289 7.80 -3.85 10.12
CA VAL A 289 9.23 -3.83 10.44
C VAL A 289 9.63 -5.17 11.06
N VAL A 290 10.72 -5.76 10.57
CA VAL A 290 11.21 -7.08 10.99
C VAL A 290 12.70 -6.99 11.37
N PRO A 291 13.04 -7.12 12.67
CA PRO A 291 14.41 -7.22 13.11
C PRO A 291 15.07 -8.57 12.77
N ARG A 292 16.41 -8.58 12.68
CA ARG A 292 17.30 -9.71 12.33
C ARG A 292 18.74 -9.47 12.83
#